data_AF-X1H5I1-F1
#
_entry.id   AF-X1H5I1-F1
#
_cell.length_a   1.000
_cell.length_b   1.000
_cell.length_c   1.000
_cell.angle_alpha   90.00
_cell.angle_beta   90.00
_cell.angle_gamma   90.00
#
_symmetry.space_group_name_H-M   'P 1'
#
loop_
_entity.id
_entity.type
_entity.pdbx_description
1 polymer ?
#
loop_
_entity_poly.entity_id
_entity_poly.type
_entity_poly.pdbx_seq_one_letter_code
_entity_poly.pdbx_strand_id
1 'polypeptide(L)'
;QSWGSLFALIALEEYLDFTPWEGFRFGMIDPDKKGKLSRISIQDRHYDVEVSSSAVRLKEEGKEILRAKGSAVFRHFLYSENEISFEVITLERREIKVQFLIKGKYELLVDDETKKVFKGKSVKFKVPAGEHSVLILLLEKQD
;
A
#
# COMPACT_ATOMS: atom_id res chain seq x y z
N GLN A 1 13.41 -20.12 -28.80
CA GLN A 1 12.07 -19.61 -28.43
C GLN A 1 12.00 -19.50 -26.92
N SER A 2 12.21 -18.29 -26.38
CA SER A 2 11.94 -17.98 -24.97
C SER A 2 11.49 -16.53 -24.87
N TRP A 3 10.44 -16.20 -25.63
CA TRP A 3 9.81 -14.89 -25.59
C TRP A 3 8.89 -14.75 -24.37
N GLY A 4 8.44 -15.87 -23.76
CA GLY A 4 7.54 -15.84 -22.60
C GLY A 4 8.18 -15.35 -21.30
N SER A 5 9.47 -15.61 -21.08
CA SER A 5 10.20 -15.18 -19.88
C SER A 5 10.50 -13.68 -19.86
N LEU A 6 10.72 -13.08 -21.04
CA LEU A 6 10.98 -11.64 -21.15
C LEU A 6 9.72 -10.80 -20.85
N PHE A 7 8.54 -11.24 -21.31
CA PHE A 7 7.27 -10.57 -20.99
C PHE A 7 6.89 -10.69 -19.51
N ALA A 8 7.24 -11.81 -18.86
CA ALA A 8 7.05 -11.96 -17.42
C ALA A 8 7.91 -10.99 -16.61
N LEU A 9 9.10 -10.62 -17.10
CA LEU A 9 9.98 -9.64 -16.45
C LEU A 9 9.47 -8.20 -16.60
N ILE A 10 9.01 -7.81 -17.80
CA ILE A 10 8.47 -6.46 -18.05
C ILE A 10 7.15 -6.25 -17.30
N ALA A 11 6.26 -7.26 -17.28
CA ALA A 11 5.04 -7.21 -16.48
C ALA A 11 5.29 -7.27 -14.96
N LEU A 12 6.46 -7.73 -14.51
CA LEU A 12 6.84 -7.70 -13.10
C LEU A 12 7.31 -6.30 -12.68
N GLU A 13 8.12 -5.62 -13.50
CA GLU A 13 8.58 -4.24 -13.24
C GLU A 13 7.42 -3.22 -13.19
N GLU A 14 6.36 -3.41 -13.97
CA GLU A 14 5.20 -2.51 -13.90
C GLU A 14 4.35 -2.71 -12.63
N TYR A 15 4.32 -3.92 -12.06
CA TYR A 15 3.44 -4.27 -10.94
C TYR A 15 4.09 -4.20 -9.56
N LEU A 16 5.40 -4.41 -9.47
CA LEU A 16 6.13 -4.40 -8.21
C LEU A 16 7.61 -4.11 -8.48
N ASP A 17 8.08 -2.99 -7.97
CA ASP A 17 9.50 -2.67 -7.93
C ASP A 17 9.96 -2.70 -6.47
N PHE A 18 11.13 -3.28 -6.23
CA PHE A 18 11.73 -3.39 -4.92
C PHE A 18 13.14 -2.82 -4.97
N THR A 19 13.30 -1.59 -4.50
CA THR A 19 14.59 -1.00 -4.21
C THR A 19 14.89 -1.23 -2.72
N PRO A 20 15.96 -1.97 -2.35
CA PRO A 20 16.25 -2.39 -0.97
C PRO A 20 16.31 -1.28 0.09
N TRP A 21 16.45 -0.02 -0.35
CA TRP A 21 16.63 1.16 0.48
C TRP A 21 15.43 2.11 0.47
N GLU A 22 14.48 1.91 -0.45
CA GLU A 22 13.36 2.82 -0.66
C GLU A 22 12.02 2.22 -0.21
N GLY A 23 11.92 0.91 0.05
CA GLY A 23 10.67 0.22 0.41
C GLY A 23 10.12 -0.58 -0.77
N PHE A 24 8.83 -0.97 -0.74
CA PHE A 24 8.24 -1.67 -1.89
C PHE A 24 7.14 -0.85 -2.57
N ARG A 25 7.13 -0.90 -3.91
CA ARG A 25 6.12 -0.30 -4.77
C ARG A 25 5.06 -1.34 -5.14
N PHE A 26 3.78 -0.95 -5.14
CA PHE A 26 2.69 -1.82 -5.60
C PHE A 26 1.50 -1.03 -6.12
N GLY A 27 0.65 -1.67 -6.92
CA GLY A 27 -0.52 -1.02 -7.50
C GLY A 27 -0.28 -0.53 -8.92
N MET A 28 -1.32 0.04 -9.54
CA MET A 28 -1.28 0.51 -10.92
C MET A 28 -2.26 1.66 -11.10
N ILE A 29 -1.89 2.66 -11.90
CA ILE A 29 -2.68 3.89 -12.11
C ILE A 29 -3.92 3.61 -12.95
N ASP A 30 -3.79 2.84 -14.03
CA ASP A 30 -4.90 2.52 -14.93
C ASP A 30 -4.84 1.05 -15.40
N PRO A 31 -5.41 0.12 -14.61
CA PRO A 31 -5.43 -1.29 -14.96
C PRO A 31 -6.55 -1.67 -15.94
N ASP A 32 -6.13 -2.02 -17.16
CA ASP A 32 -6.98 -2.60 -18.20
C ASP A 32 -7.67 -3.90 -17.75
N LYS A 33 -6.98 -4.71 -16.95
CA LYS A 33 -7.48 -6.00 -16.43
C LYS A 33 -7.13 -6.18 -14.97
N LYS A 34 -7.89 -7.06 -14.30
CA LYS A 34 -7.56 -7.49 -12.95
C LYS A 34 -6.25 -8.29 -12.97
N GLY A 35 -5.27 -7.82 -12.22
CA GLY A 35 -4.00 -8.49 -11.97
C GLY A 35 -3.91 -9.02 -10.54
N LYS A 36 -3.18 -10.10 -10.35
CA LYS A 36 -2.82 -10.62 -9.03
C LYS A 36 -1.38 -11.12 -9.05
N LEU A 37 -0.56 -10.60 -8.15
CA LEU A 37 0.72 -11.20 -7.78
C LEU A 37 0.55 -11.83 -6.40
N SER A 38 1.11 -13.03 -6.21
CA SER A 38 0.92 -13.79 -4.99
C SER A 38 2.22 -14.38 -4.49
N ARG A 39 2.34 -14.45 -3.16
CA ARG A 39 3.49 -15.04 -2.43
C ARG A 39 4.83 -14.40 -2.83
N ILE A 40 4.84 -13.09 -2.99
CA ILE A 40 6.09 -12.35 -3.20
C ILE A 40 6.83 -12.29 -1.86
N SER A 41 8.04 -12.83 -1.82
CA SER A 41 8.87 -12.82 -0.61
C SER A 41 9.70 -11.54 -0.55
N ILE A 42 9.50 -10.76 0.51
CA ILE A 42 10.28 -9.54 0.82
C ILE A 42 10.68 -9.63 2.29
N GLN A 43 11.99 -9.61 2.58
CA GLN A 43 12.52 -9.66 3.96
C GLN A 43 11.86 -10.77 4.82
N ASP A 44 11.81 -12.00 4.30
CA ASP A 44 11.20 -13.18 4.95
C ASP A 44 9.68 -13.10 5.24
N ARG A 45 8.97 -12.11 4.68
CA ARG A 45 7.51 -11.98 4.71
C ARG A 45 6.90 -12.21 3.33
N HIS A 46 5.69 -12.73 3.28
CA HIS A 46 4.96 -13.00 2.03
C HIS A 46 3.85 -11.99 1.80
N TYR A 47 3.84 -11.44 0.59
CA TYR A 47 2.84 -10.47 0.16
C TYR A 47 2.01 -10.98 -1.01
N ASP A 48 0.72 -10.66 -0.98
CA ASP A 48 -0.17 -10.75 -2.14
C ASP A 48 -0.61 -9.34 -2.54
N VAL A 49 -0.55 -9.03 -3.83
CA VAL A 49 -1.03 -7.78 -4.40
C VAL A 49 -2.14 -8.10 -5.41
N GLU A 50 -3.32 -7.52 -5.21
CA GLU A 50 -4.42 -7.56 -6.17
C GLU A 50 -4.67 -6.15 -6.71
N VAL A 51 -4.71 -6.00 -8.03
CA VAL A 51 -4.94 -4.71 -8.71
C VAL A 51 -6.07 -4.84 -9.70
N SER A 52 -6.96 -3.85 -9.73
CA SER A 52 -8.04 -3.70 -10.70
C SER A 52 -8.47 -2.23 -10.75
N SER A 53 -9.28 -1.86 -11.74
CA SER A 53 -9.80 -0.50 -11.86
C SER A 53 -10.63 -0.09 -10.62
N SER A 54 -11.24 -1.08 -9.96
CA SER A 54 -12.09 -0.89 -8.78
C SER A 54 -11.36 -0.87 -7.44
N ALA A 55 -10.13 -1.41 -7.35
CA ALA A 55 -9.42 -1.57 -6.10
C ALA A 55 -7.96 -2.01 -6.27
N VAL A 56 -7.13 -1.54 -5.34
CA VAL A 56 -5.83 -2.11 -5.00
C VAL A 56 -5.91 -2.74 -3.62
N ARG A 57 -5.37 -3.95 -3.44
CA ARG A 57 -5.28 -4.63 -2.16
C ARG A 57 -3.89 -5.19 -1.95
N LEU A 58 -3.39 -5.02 -0.74
CA LEU A 58 -2.15 -5.59 -0.25
C LEU A 58 -2.48 -6.49 0.93
N LYS A 59 -2.01 -7.74 0.87
CA LYS A 59 -2.07 -8.67 1.98
C LYS A 59 -0.68 -9.08 2.38
N GLU A 60 -0.48 -9.25 3.67
CA GLU A 60 0.72 -9.83 4.25
C GLU A 60 0.31 -11.10 5.00
N GLU A 61 0.98 -12.22 4.72
CA GLU A 61 0.66 -13.52 5.33
C GLU A 61 -0.86 -13.85 5.25
N GLY A 62 -1.46 -13.53 4.11
CA GLY A 62 -2.89 -13.72 3.83
C GLY A 62 -3.84 -12.70 4.47
N LYS A 63 -3.37 -11.77 5.30
CA LYS A 63 -4.18 -10.74 5.96
C LYS A 63 -4.12 -9.43 5.18
N GLU A 64 -5.28 -8.85 4.83
CA GLU A 64 -5.33 -7.53 4.18
C GLU A 64 -4.81 -6.45 5.14
N ILE A 65 -3.72 -5.78 4.75
CA ILE A 65 -3.10 -4.70 5.51
C ILE A 65 -3.39 -3.32 4.90
N LEU A 66 -3.60 -3.26 3.58
CA LEU A 66 -4.00 -2.04 2.90
C LEU A 66 -5.02 -2.33 1.79
N ARG A 67 -5.99 -1.41 1.64
CA ARG A 67 -6.93 -1.40 0.52
C ARG A 67 -7.22 0.02 0.06
N ALA A 68 -7.13 0.25 -1.24
CA ALA A 68 -7.68 1.44 -1.91
C ALA A 68 -8.98 1.10 -2.65
N LYS A 69 -9.95 2.02 -2.63
CA LYS A 69 -11.13 1.99 -3.51
C LYS A 69 -10.82 2.73 -4.80
N GLY A 70 -10.51 1.97 -5.86
CA GLY A 70 -10.03 2.46 -7.15
C GLY A 70 -8.56 2.08 -7.40
N SER A 71 -8.09 2.42 -8.59
CA SER A 71 -6.68 2.32 -8.98
C SER A 71 -5.82 3.38 -8.26
N ALA A 72 -4.60 2.98 -7.89
CA ALA A 72 -3.58 3.81 -7.25
C ALA A 72 -2.23 3.08 -7.31
N VAL A 73 -1.14 3.83 -7.24
CA VAL A 73 0.21 3.28 -7.03
C VAL A 73 0.70 3.72 -5.66
N PHE A 74 1.25 2.78 -4.91
CA PHE A 74 1.88 2.98 -3.62
C PHE A 74 3.38 2.82 -3.79
N ARG A 75 4.16 3.72 -3.17
CA ARG A 75 5.62 3.70 -3.15
C ARG A 75 6.11 3.89 -1.74
N HIS A 76 7.38 3.55 -1.52
CA HIS A 76 8.05 3.69 -0.24
C HIS A 76 7.26 3.10 0.94
N PHE A 77 6.57 1.99 0.70
CA PHE A 77 5.67 1.44 1.70
C PHE A 77 6.44 0.79 2.84
N LEU A 78 6.27 1.34 4.04
CA LEU A 78 6.79 0.83 5.30
C LEU A 78 5.61 0.41 6.19
N TYR A 79 5.74 -0.75 6.81
CA TYR A 79 4.69 -1.30 7.67
C TYR A 79 5.27 -1.98 8.90
N SER A 80 5.21 -1.27 10.03
CA SER A 80 5.70 -1.70 11.34
C SER A 80 4.64 -1.50 12.43
N GLU A 81 4.97 -1.83 13.68
CA GLU A 81 4.07 -1.55 14.81
C GLU A 81 3.95 -0.06 15.12
N ASN A 82 5.05 0.67 15.00
CA ASN A 82 5.15 2.07 15.45
C ASN A 82 4.75 3.04 14.36
N GLU A 83 4.97 2.68 13.10
CA GLU A 83 4.68 3.55 11.96
C GLU A 83 4.27 2.77 10.71
N ILE A 84 3.43 3.41 9.93
CA ILE A 84 3.08 3.02 8.58
C ILE A 84 3.23 4.26 7.71
N SER A 85 4.08 4.19 6.70
CA SER A 85 4.31 5.29 5.78
C SER A 85 4.29 4.80 4.33
N PHE A 86 3.86 5.67 3.43
CA PHE A 86 3.91 5.45 2.00
C PHE A 86 3.63 6.74 1.24
N GLU A 87 4.08 6.77 0.00
CA GLU A 87 3.57 7.68 -1.01
C GLU A 87 2.44 7.00 -1.79
N VAL A 88 1.44 7.78 -2.20
CA VAL A 88 0.35 7.31 -3.05
C VAL A 88 0.13 8.25 -4.23
N ILE A 89 0.02 7.67 -5.41
CA ILE A 89 -0.28 8.36 -6.66
C ILE A 89 -1.63 7.87 -7.19
N THR A 90 -2.53 8.80 -7.49
CA THR A 90 -3.86 8.50 -8.01
C THR A 90 -4.40 9.60 -8.92
N LEU A 91 -5.15 9.24 -9.96
CA LEU A 91 -5.80 10.20 -10.88
C LEU A 91 -7.08 10.81 -10.31
N GLU A 92 -7.67 10.17 -9.31
CA GLU A 92 -8.93 10.60 -8.69
C GLU A 92 -8.82 10.56 -7.18
N ARG A 93 -9.81 11.13 -6.49
CA ARG A 93 -9.94 10.99 -5.04
C ARG A 93 -10.17 9.53 -4.66
N ARG A 94 -9.33 8.96 -3.81
CA ARG A 94 -9.42 7.56 -3.36
C ARG A 94 -9.65 7.47 -1.86
N GLU A 95 -10.47 6.50 -1.45
CA GLU A 95 -10.56 6.09 -0.04
C GLU A 95 -9.57 4.96 0.20
N ILE A 96 -8.72 5.12 1.20
CA ILE A 96 -7.71 4.16 1.61
C ILE A 96 -8.06 3.65 3.01
N LYS A 97 -7.98 2.33 3.18
CA LYS A 97 -8.10 1.65 4.47
C LYS A 97 -6.78 0.98 4.80
N VAL A 98 -6.28 1.19 6.00
CA VAL A 98 -5.06 0.56 6.52
C VAL A 98 -5.40 -0.20 7.80
N GLN A 99 -4.96 -1.45 7.92
CA GLN A 99 -5.01 -2.23 9.16
C GLN A 99 -3.69 -2.08 9.90
N PHE A 100 -3.71 -2.18 11.23
CA PHE A 100 -2.52 -2.07 12.07
C PHE A 100 -2.23 -3.40 12.77
N LEU A 101 -0.95 -3.62 13.08
CA LEU A 101 -0.51 -4.82 13.80
C LEU A 101 -1.12 -4.88 15.20
N ILE A 102 -1.11 -3.74 15.89
CA ILE A 102 -1.61 -3.60 17.26
C ILE A 102 -2.70 -2.53 17.36
N LYS A 103 -3.48 -2.61 18.44
CA LYS A 103 -4.42 -1.55 18.79
C LYS A 103 -3.66 -0.44 19.52
N GLY A 104 -4.05 0.79 19.27
CA GLY A 104 -3.37 1.94 19.87
C GLY A 104 -4.05 3.26 19.56
N LYS A 105 -3.45 4.33 20.06
CA LYS A 105 -3.72 5.71 19.67
C LYS A 105 -2.75 6.09 18.56
N TYR A 106 -3.26 6.60 17.46
CA TYR A 106 -2.50 6.94 16.26
C TYR A 106 -2.74 8.39 15.83
N GLU A 107 -1.76 8.95 15.16
CA GLU A 107 -1.84 10.20 14.40
C GLU A 107 -1.72 9.89 12.91
N LEU A 108 -2.58 10.50 12.09
CA LEU A 108 -2.53 10.45 10.63
C LEU A 108 -2.11 11.82 10.10
N LEU A 109 -1.02 11.82 9.34
CA LEU A 109 -0.54 12.95 8.56
C LEU A 109 -0.70 12.65 7.06
N VAL A 110 -1.08 13.66 6.30
CA VAL A 110 -1.08 13.63 4.83
C VAL A 110 -0.40 14.90 4.36
N ASP A 111 0.66 14.76 3.57
CA ASP A 111 1.54 15.86 3.14
C ASP A 111 2.09 16.66 4.33
N ASP A 112 2.60 15.94 5.33
CA ASP A 112 3.14 16.47 6.60
C ASP A 112 2.16 17.29 7.48
N GLU A 113 0.88 17.35 7.09
CA GLU A 113 -0.17 17.99 7.87
C GLU A 113 -0.97 16.96 8.67
N THR A 114 -1.06 17.15 9.99
CA THR A 114 -1.95 16.35 10.86
C THR A 114 -3.40 16.48 10.41
N LYS A 115 -3.96 15.36 9.92
CA LYS A 115 -5.38 15.29 9.55
C LYS A 115 -6.25 14.79 10.69
N LYS A 116 -5.74 13.88 11.54
CA LYS A 116 -6.53 13.29 12.63
C LYS A 116 -5.68 12.56 13.66
N VAL A 117 -6.08 12.62 14.93
CA VAL A 117 -5.68 11.68 16.00
C VAL A 117 -6.85 10.78 16.37
N PHE A 118 -6.63 9.48 16.53
CA PHE A 118 -7.69 8.49 16.74
C PHE A 118 -7.19 7.24 17.50
N LYS A 119 -8.11 6.42 17.99
CA LYS A 119 -7.80 5.11 18.60
C LYS A 119 -8.39 3.98 17.77
N GLY A 120 -7.70 2.84 17.68
CA GLY A 120 -8.20 1.65 17.01
C GLY A 120 -7.12 0.72 16.50
N LYS A 121 -7.52 -0.22 15.63
CA LYS A 121 -6.63 -1.17 14.92
C LYS A 121 -6.66 -0.94 13.39
N SER A 122 -7.30 0.13 12.95
CA SER A 122 -7.34 0.51 11.54
C SER A 122 -7.80 1.94 11.36
N VAL A 123 -7.56 2.49 10.17
CA VAL A 123 -8.06 3.79 9.75
C VAL A 123 -8.62 3.72 8.34
N LYS A 124 -9.61 4.58 8.07
CA LYS A 124 -10.06 4.92 6.71
C LYS A 124 -9.94 6.42 6.52
N PHE A 125 -9.39 6.84 5.39
CA PHE A 125 -9.24 8.25 5.04
C PHE A 125 -9.29 8.42 3.52
N LYS A 126 -9.39 9.67 3.06
CA LYS A 126 -9.43 10.00 1.64
C LYS A 126 -8.18 10.79 1.25
N VAL A 127 -7.63 10.47 0.10
CA VAL A 127 -6.53 11.20 -0.53
C VAL A 127 -7.06 11.81 -1.84
N PRO A 128 -6.76 13.09 -2.16
CA PRO A 128 -7.15 13.70 -3.43
C PRO A 128 -6.37 13.10 -4.62
N ALA A 129 -6.68 13.59 -5.82
CA ALA A 129 -5.91 13.26 -7.01
C ALA A 129 -4.54 13.93 -6.97
N GLY A 130 -3.52 13.24 -7.47
CA GLY A 130 -2.13 13.67 -7.43
C GLY A 130 -1.25 12.67 -6.71
N GLU A 131 -0.13 13.17 -6.21
CA GLU A 131 0.87 12.45 -5.43
C GLU A 131 0.86 13.02 -4.01
N HIS A 132 0.79 12.13 -3.02
CA HIS A 132 0.65 12.51 -1.62
C HIS A 132 1.48 11.59 -0.72
N SER A 133 2.11 12.17 0.30
CA SER A 133 2.75 11.41 1.36
C SER A 133 1.75 11.11 2.47
N VAL A 134 1.80 9.89 3.01
CA VAL A 134 0.98 9.47 4.14
C VAL A 134 1.87 8.90 5.22
N LEU A 135 1.67 9.37 6.45
CA LEU A 135 2.32 8.86 7.64
C LEU A 135 1.27 8.59 8.72
N ILE A 136 1.30 7.38 9.29
CA ILE A 136 0.48 6.98 10.42
C ILE A 136 1.40 6.57 11.55
N LEU A 137 1.44 7.37 12.62
CA LEU A 137 2.32 7.17 13.77
C LEU A 137 1.53 6.64 14.96
N LEU A 138 2.04 5.60 15.61
CA LEU A 138 1.56 5.14 16.90
C LEU A 138 2.06 6.10 17.99
N LEU A 139 1.13 6.70 18.71
CA LEU A 139 1.42 7.57 19.85
C LEU A 139 1.44 6.80 21.18
N GLU A 140 0.55 5.81 21.32
CA GLU A 140 0.36 5.07 22.57
C GLU A 140 -0.19 3.68 22.27
N LYS A 141 0.46 2.63 22.78
CA LYS A 141 -0.04 1.25 22.70
C LYS A 141 -1.31 1.12 23.56
N GLN A 142 -2.27 0.31 23.09
CA GLN A 142 -3.46 0.01 23.87
C GLN A 142 -3.66 -1.50 23.93
N ASP A 143 -3.73 -2.03 25.15
CA ASP A 143 -4.05 -3.42 25.43
C ASP A 143 -5.49 -3.81 25.01
#